data_AF-A0A1A2KUB7-F1
#
_entry.id   AF-A0A1A2KUB7-F1
#
_cell.length_a   1.000
_cell.length_b   1.000
_cell.length_c   1.000
_cell.angle_alpha   90.00
_cell.angle_beta   90.00
_cell.angle_gamma   90.00
#
_symmetry.space_group_name_H-M   'P 1'
#
loop_
_entity.id
_entity.type
_entity.pdbx_description
1 polymer ?
#
loop_
_entity_poly.entity_id
_entity_poly.type
_entity_poly.pdbx_seq_one_letter_code
_entity_poly.pdbx_strand_id
1 'polypeptide(L)'
;MEFHQVIHMKGGIMTAIARRHEAHVHMVTPEDARLEIERLLKSVNVTRDELEARGEAWDLDADERGVLSDIRALEFLLGRATSDK
;
A
#
# COMPACT_ATOMS: atom_id res chain seq x y z
N MET A 1 -7.60 -10.71 13.63
CA MET A 1 -8.28 -9.40 13.56
C MET A 1 -7.16 -8.39 13.37
N GLU A 2 -7.00 -7.89 12.15
CA GLU A 2 -5.96 -6.94 11.78
C GLU A 2 -6.52 -5.53 11.93
N PHE A 3 -5.71 -4.61 12.47
CA PHE A 3 -6.11 -3.22 12.68
C PHE A 3 -5.14 -2.31 11.91
N HIS A 4 -5.69 -1.48 11.03
CA HIS A 4 -4.94 -0.49 10.27
C HIS A 4 -5.28 0.90 10.83
N GLN A 5 -4.28 1.62 11.35
CA GLN A 5 -4.44 3.00 11.80
C GLN A 5 -3.40 3.89 11.10
N VAL A 6 -3.89 4.98 10.52
CA VAL A 6 -3.10 5.99 9.80
C VAL A 6 -3.12 7.27 10.62
N ILE A 7 -1.95 7.77 11.02
CA ILE A 7 -1.81 9.03 11.76
C ILE A 7 -1.01 10.01 10.90
N HIS A 8 -1.59 11.17 10.65
CA HIS A 8 -0.96 12.27 9.91
C HIS A 8 -0.12 13.11 10.88
N MET A 9 1.17 13.29 10.60
CA MET A 9 2.02 14.26 11.31
C MET A 9 2.66 15.22 10.31
N LYS A 10 2.87 16.48 10.70
CA LYS A 10 3.52 17.49 9.84
C LYS A 10 4.87 16.96 9.35
N GLY A 11 4.95 16.62 8.05
CA GLY A 11 6.18 16.21 7.38
C GLY A 11 6.33 14.71 7.08
N GLY A 12 5.36 13.85 7.40
CA GLY A 12 5.44 12.42 7.08
C GLY A 12 4.17 11.64 7.37
N ILE A 13 3.99 10.52 6.67
CA ILE A 13 2.91 9.56 6.92
C ILE A 13 3.47 8.47 7.83
N MET A 14 2.76 8.20 8.93
CA MET A 14 3.08 7.08 9.80
C MET A 14 2.04 5.98 9.60
N THR A 15 2.48 4.80 9.16
CA THR A 15 1.64 3.61 9.01
C THR A 15 2.05 2.60 10.07
N ALA A 16 1.09 2.16 10.89
CA ALA A 16 1.30 1.11 11.88
C ALA A 16 0.66 -0.19 11.39
N ILE A 17 1.46 -1.24 11.21
CA ILE A 17 0.98 -2.59 10.91
C ILE A 17 1.15 -3.43 12.17
N ALA A 18 0.03 -3.82 12.78
CA ALA A 18 0.01 -4.68 13.96
C ALA A 18 -0.34 -6.12 13.56
N ARG A 19 0.65 -7.02 13.64
CA ARG A 19 0.44 -8.47 13.65
C ARG A 19 0.41 -8.97 15.09
N ARG A 20 -0.15 -10.17 15.30
CA ARG A 20 -0.61 -10.76 16.59
C ARG A 20 0.36 -10.65 17.79
N HIS A 21 1.65 -10.38 17.60
CA HIS A 21 2.65 -10.10 18.65
C HIS A 21 3.68 -8.99 18.29
N GLU A 22 3.56 -8.32 17.14
CA GLU A 22 4.51 -7.28 16.69
C GLU A 22 3.76 -6.17 15.96
N ALA A 23 3.87 -4.95 16.49
CA ALA A 23 3.43 -3.73 15.82
C ALA A 23 4.66 -3.03 15.24
N HIS A 24 4.83 -3.13 13.92
CA HIS A 24 5.88 -2.40 13.21
C HIS A 24 5.29 -1.09 12.69
N VAL A 25 5.78 0.01 13.24
CA VAL A 25 5.48 1.36 12.79
C VAL A 25 6.61 1.77 11.86
N HIS A 26 6.38 1.73 10.55
CA HIS A 26 7.31 2.29 9.58
C HIS A 26 6.80 3.68 9.17
N MET A 27 7.63 4.70 9.41
CA MET A 27 7.46 5.99 8.74
C MET A 27 7.85 5.78 7.28
N VAL A 28 6.87 5.79 6.39
CA VAL A 28 7.10 5.63 4.95
C VAL A 28 7.03 7.04 4.38
N THR A 29 8.15 7.56 3.89
CA THR A 29 8.12 8.82 3.15
C THR A 29 7.34 8.63 1.85
N PRO A 30 6.83 9.70 1.22
CA PRO A 30 6.20 9.57 -0.09
C PRO A 30 7.10 8.91 -1.16
N GLU A 31 8.41 9.01 -1.00
CA GLU A 31 9.38 8.34 -1.87
C GLU A 31 9.43 6.83 -1.59
N ASP A 32 9.52 6.45 -0.32
CA ASP A 32 9.52 5.03 0.10
C ASP A 32 8.24 4.31 -0.34
N ALA A 33 7.08 4.99 -0.24
CA ALA A 33 5.80 4.42 -0.67
C ALA A 33 5.77 4.16 -2.19
N ARG A 34 6.38 5.04 -3.00
CA ARG A 34 6.49 4.83 -4.45
C ARG A 34 7.41 3.65 -4.77
N LEU A 35 8.57 3.57 -4.10
CA LEU A 35 9.50 2.45 -4.27
C LEU A 35 8.87 1.12 -3.87
N GLU A 36 8.05 1.12 -2.82
CA GLU A 36 7.35 -0.08 -2.37
C GLU A 36 6.28 -0.53 -3.37
N ILE A 37 5.51 0.41 -3.95
CA ILE A 37 4.57 0.08 -5.04
C ILE A 37 5.32 -0.56 -6.22
N GLU A 38 6.47 -0.01 -6.61
CA GLU A 38 7.29 -0.61 -7.68
C GLU A 38 7.78 -2.02 -7.32
N ARG A 39 8.18 -2.24 -6.07
CA ARG A 39 8.61 -3.56 -5.58
C ARG A 39 7.48 -4.57 -5.62
N LEU A 40 6.28 -4.16 -5.19
CA LEU A 40 5.07 -4.98 -5.21
C LEU A 40 4.67 -5.37 -6.63
N LEU A 41 4.65 -4.41 -7.56
CA LEU A 41 4.37 -4.68 -8.98
C LEU A 41 5.39 -5.66 -9.60
N LYS A 42 6.68 -5.51 -9.29
CA LYS A 42 7.72 -6.45 -9.73
C LYS A 42 7.52 -7.87 -9.17
N SER A 43 6.93 -8.01 -7.99
CA SER A 43 6.72 -9.32 -7.36
C SER A 43 5.65 -10.17 -8.06
N VAL A 44 4.63 -9.53 -8.64
CA VAL A 44 3.53 -10.19 -9.37
C VAL A 44 3.76 -10.23 -10.89
N ASN A 45 4.85 -9.62 -11.38
CA ASN A 45 5.26 -9.61 -12.79
C ASN A 45 4.15 -9.15 -13.78
N VAL A 46 3.32 -8.21 -13.35
CA VAL A 46 2.28 -7.57 -14.17
C VAL A 46 2.37 -6.06 -14.04
N THR A 47 1.78 -5.36 -14.99
CA THR A 47 1.65 -3.90 -14.91
C THR A 47 0.55 -3.51 -13.91
N ARG A 48 0.57 -2.25 -13.44
CA ARG A 48 -0.48 -1.72 -12.57
C ARG A 48 -1.87 -1.81 -13.20
N ASP A 49 -1.97 -1.43 -14.47
CA ASP A 49 -3.23 -1.42 -15.23
C ASP A 49 -3.76 -2.84 -15.43
N GLU A 50 -2.88 -3.79 -15.73
CA GLU A 50 -3.23 -5.21 -15.85
C GLU A 50 -3.72 -5.78 -14.52
N LEU A 51 -3.05 -5.45 -13.42
CA LEU A 51 -3.46 -5.87 -12.08
C LEU A 51 -4.84 -5.31 -11.70
N GLU A 52 -5.14 -4.05 -12.04
CA GLU A 52 -6.49 -3.47 -11.87
C GLU A 52 -7.53 -4.19 -12.73
N ALA A 53 -7.28 -4.34 -14.04
CA ALA A 53 -8.23 -4.95 -14.95
C ALA A 53 -8.57 -6.40 -14.53
N ARG A 54 -7.56 -7.17 -14.13
CA ARG A 54 -7.75 -8.52 -13.58
C ARG A 54 -8.49 -8.50 -12.25
N GLY A 55 -8.23 -7.49 -11.40
CA GLY A 55 -8.97 -7.27 -10.16
C GLY A 55 -10.46 -7.00 -10.37
N GLU A 56 -10.82 -6.15 -11.34
CA GLU A 56 -12.20 -5.87 -11.73
C GLU A 56 -12.89 -7.11 -12.32
N ALA A 57 -12.15 -7.92 -13.08
CA ALA A 57 -12.61 -9.18 -13.65
C ALA A 57 -12.69 -10.33 -12.63
N TRP A 58 -12.29 -10.11 -11.37
CA TRP A 58 -12.16 -11.15 -10.34
C TRP A 58 -11.19 -12.29 -10.72
N ASP A 59 -10.20 -11.99 -11.55
CA ASP A 59 -9.21 -12.91 -12.13
C ASP A 59 -7.82 -12.75 -11.49
N LEU A 60 -7.83 -12.59 -10.16
CA LEU A 60 -6.63 -12.52 -9.33
C LEU A 60 -6.60 -13.68 -8.34
N ASP A 61 -5.42 -14.24 -8.14
CA ASP A 61 -5.20 -15.20 -7.06
C ASP A 61 -5.14 -14.53 -5.68
N ALA A 62 -4.89 -15.30 -4.61
CA ALA A 62 -4.86 -14.76 -3.26
C ALA A 62 -3.70 -13.76 -3.03
N ASP A 63 -2.55 -14.01 -3.63
CA ASP A 63 -1.34 -13.20 -3.44
C ASP A 63 -1.46 -11.90 -4.24
N GLU A 64 -1.91 -11.97 -5.48
CA GLU A 64 -2.15 -10.82 -6.34
C GLU A 64 -3.24 -9.89 -5.76
N ARG A 65 -4.30 -10.45 -5.14
CA ARG A 65 -5.30 -9.65 -4.42
C ARG A 65 -4.70 -8.92 -3.22
N GLY A 66 -3.80 -9.58 -2.48
CA GLY A 66 -3.05 -8.95 -1.39
C GLY A 66 -2.22 -7.77 -1.90
N VAL A 67 -1.46 -8.01 -2.96
CA VAL A 67 -0.63 -6.98 -3.61
C VAL A 67 -1.47 -5.80 -4.11
N LEU A 68 -2.60 -6.06 -4.76
CA LEU A 68 -3.51 -5.00 -5.22
C LEU A 68 -4.06 -4.17 -4.04
N SER A 69 -4.41 -4.83 -2.93
CA SER A 69 -4.88 -4.16 -1.72
C SER A 69 -3.80 -3.26 -1.12
N ASP A 70 -2.56 -3.77 -1.01
CA ASP A 70 -1.43 -3.03 -0.45
C ASP A 70 -1.07 -1.81 -1.32
N ILE A 71 -1.06 -1.97 -2.65
CA ILE A 71 -0.82 -0.86 -3.58
C ILE A 71 -1.88 0.23 -3.41
N ARG A 72 -3.17 -0.12 -3.38
CA ARG A 72 -4.26 0.86 -3.18
C ARG A 72 -4.16 1.58 -1.84
N ALA A 73 -3.74 0.88 -0.79
CA ALA A 73 -3.51 1.50 0.52
C ALA A 73 -2.36 2.52 0.46
N LEU A 74 -1.24 2.17 -0.18
CA LEU A 74 -0.10 3.09 -0.37
C LEU A 74 -0.48 4.30 -1.25
N GLU A 75 -1.22 4.09 -2.33
CA GLU A 75 -1.72 5.16 -3.21
C GLU A 75 -2.65 6.13 -2.46
N PHE A 76 -3.55 5.61 -1.63
CA PHE A 76 -4.42 6.43 -0.79
C PHE A 76 -3.61 7.29 0.19
N LEU A 77 -2.63 6.70 0.86
CA LEU A 77 -1.74 7.41 1.78
C LEU A 77 -0.97 8.51 1.05
N LEU A 78 -0.37 8.19 -0.10
CA LEU A 78 0.34 9.14 -0.95
C LEU A 78 -0.54 10.32 -1.34
N GLY A 79 -1.75 10.05 -1.83
CA GLY A 79 -2.71 11.09 -2.20
C GLY A 79 -3.06 12.01 -1.03
N ARG A 80 -3.11 11.46 0.19
CA ARG A 80 -3.36 12.24 1.39
C ARG A 80 -2.19 13.15 1.78
N ALA A 81 -0.95 12.66 1.72
CA ALA A 81 0.22 13.50 2.01
C ALA A 81 0.50 14.58 0.97
N THR A 82 0.12 14.35 -0.29
CA THR A 82 0.34 15.31 -1.38
C THR A 82 -0.78 16.33 -1.52
N SER A 83 -2.00 16.01 -1.08
CA SER A 83 -3.15 16.92 -1.10
C SER A 83 -3.15 17.96 0.03
N ASP A 84 -2.37 17.76 1.09
CA ASP A 84 -2.27 18.70 2.23
C ASP A 84 -1.34 19.90 1.94
N LYS A 85 -1.22 20.30 0.66
CA LYS A 85 -0.43 21.45 0.18
C LYS A 85 -1.31 22.58 -0.32
#